data_AF-A0A496RAF6-F1
#
_entry.id   AF-A0A496RAF6-F1
#
_cell.length_a   1.000
_cell.length_b   1.000
_cell.length_c   1.000
_cell.angle_alpha   90.00
_cell.angle_beta   90.00
_cell.angle_gamma   90.00
#
_symmetry.space_group_name_H-M   'P 1'
#
loop_
_entity.id
_entity.type
_entity.pdbx_description
1 polymer ?
#
loop_
_entity_poly.entity_id
_entity_poly.type
_entity_poly.pdbx_seq_one_letter_code
_entity_poly.pdbx_strand_id
1 'polypeptide(L)'
;MEIVDNKVASVFSASREYPGDHFVFATGHSAYDTYRMLMKYGGRFRIKNFAIGSRVEHSQILINKAQWGVEQLPGVKAAEYRLTGRSGELPVYTFCMCPGGKIVPAAAFEKTNIVNGMSLYKRNGTFANAAVVAAVNLTNLLKKEIEAEEAMEWVEKLEESFYSFTRGYSAPFCSIRNFMDRKGSTPAPETSYPMGLTEAPLWEMLPPGIAESISASLKDFSGKIKGYETGIIMGLESKTSSPIQAVRENGSRLTGFGNLYMIGEGSGYSGGIISSAVEGVKTAMEIIEKS
;
A
#
# COMPACT_ATOMS: atom_id res chain seq x y z
N MET A 1 2.88 -13.63 -24.18
CA MET A 1 1.76 -14.60 -24.20
C MET A 1 1.40 -14.87 -25.63
N GLU A 2 0.96 -16.09 -25.93
CA GLU A 2 0.36 -16.43 -27.23
C GLU A 2 -1.16 -16.51 -27.05
N ILE A 3 -1.90 -15.90 -27.96
CA ILE A 3 -3.36 -15.81 -27.90
C ILE A 3 -3.93 -16.21 -29.25
N VAL A 4 -4.89 -17.14 -29.22
CA VAL A 4 -5.64 -17.62 -30.38
C VAL A 4 -7.12 -17.54 -30.03
N ASP A 5 -7.91 -16.86 -30.86
CA ASP A 5 -9.36 -16.69 -30.66
C ASP A 5 -9.77 -16.21 -29.25
N ASN A 6 -9.09 -15.17 -28.76
CA ASN A 6 -9.25 -14.61 -27.40
C ASN A 6 -9.00 -15.60 -26.25
N LYS A 7 -8.38 -16.76 -26.51
CA LYS A 7 -7.89 -17.68 -25.51
C LYS A 7 -6.37 -17.62 -25.47
N VAL A 8 -5.83 -17.63 -24.26
CA VAL A 8 -4.39 -17.80 -24.04
C VAL A 8 -4.06 -19.23 -24.40
N ALA A 9 -3.12 -19.44 -25.34
CA ALA A 9 -2.62 -20.76 -25.68
C ALA A 9 -1.40 -21.11 -24.82
N SER A 10 -0.53 -20.12 -24.60
CA SER A 10 0.68 -20.28 -23.79
C SER A 10 1.15 -18.98 -23.13
N VAL A 11 1.85 -19.14 -22.01
CA VAL A 11 2.61 -18.06 -21.34
C VAL A 11 4.10 -18.35 -21.43
N PHE A 12 4.91 -17.30 -21.47
CA PHE A 12 6.36 -17.41 -21.67
C PHE A 12 7.09 -16.89 -20.44
N SER A 13 8.11 -17.64 -20.01
CA SER A 13 9.22 -17.14 -19.20
C SER A 13 10.41 -16.84 -20.10
N ALA A 14 11.51 -16.31 -19.53
CA ALA A 14 12.72 -15.99 -20.29
C ALA A 14 13.32 -17.18 -21.06
N SER A 15 13.08 -18.42 -20.62
CA SER A 15 13.72 -19.62 -21.19
C SER A 15 12.74 -20.71 -21.62
N ARG A 16 11.44 -20.56 -21.37
CA ARG A 16 10.46 -21.63 -21.55
C ARG A 16 9.06 -21.11 -21.83
N GLU A 17 8.37 -21.85 -22.69
CA GLU A 17 6.94 -21.78 -22.94
C GLU A 17 6.15 -22.74 -22.02
N TYR A 18 5.00 -22.27 -21.55
CA TYR A 18 4.04 -23.02 -20.76
C TYR A 18 2.68 -23.02 -21.48
N PRO A 19 2.37 -24.05 -22.28
CA PRO A 19 1.04 -24.21 -22.85
C PRO A 19 0.04 -24.64 -21.77
N GLY A 20 -1.24 -24.33 -21.98
CA GLY A 20 -2.30 -24.75 -21.06
C GLY A 20 -3.70 -24.34 -21.50
N ASP A 21 -4.72 -24.97 -20.92
CA ASP A 21 -6.11 -24.70 -21.24
C ASP A 21 -6.71 -23.57 -20.39
N HIS A 22 -6.20 -23.37 -19.17
CA HIS A 22 -6.65 -22.36 -18.22
C HIS A 22 -5.45 -21.68 -17.56
N PHE A 23 -5.52 -20.35 -17.41
CA PHE A 23 -4.44 -19.54 -16.82
C PHE A 23 -4.96 -18.73 -15.65
N VAL A 24 -4.30 -18.85 -14.49
CA VAL A 24 -4.65 -18.10 -13.28
C VAL A 24 -3.53 -17.13 -12.93
N PHE A 25 -3.82 -15.84 -13.03
CA PHE A 25 -2.91 -14.75 -12.74
C PHE A 25 -3.18 -14.23 -11.32
N ALA A 26 -2.30 -14.61 -10.39
CA ALA A 26 -2.31 -14.18 -8.98
C ALA A 26 -1.09 -13.30 -8.67
N THR A 27 -0.82 -12.31 -9.51
CA THR A 27 0.47 -11.58 -9.57
C THR A 27 0.66 -10.53 -8.48
N GLY A 28 -0.32 -10.34 -7.60
CA GLY A 28 -0.31 -9.25 -6.62
C GLY A 28 -0.50 -7.88 -7.28
N HIS A 29 -0.72 -6.85 -6.45
CA HIS A 29 -1.12 -5.53 -6.95
C HIS A 29 0.04 -4.63 -7.41
N SER A 30 1.28 -5.12 -7.38
CA SER A 30 2.47 -4.37 -7.83
C SER A 30 2.91 -4.74 -9.25
N ALA A 31 2.31 -5.75 -9.89
CA ALA A 31 2.72 -6.25 -11.21
C ALA A 31 2.19 -5.39 -12.37
N TYR A 32 2.57 -4.11 -12.40
CA TYR A 32 2.06 -3.16 -13.41
C TYR A 32 2.50 -3.50 -14.83
N ASP A 33 3.68 -4.11 -15.00
CA ASP A 33 4.14 -4.69 -16.26
C ASP A 33 3.19 -5.76 -16.80
N THR A 34 2.69 -6.63 -15.91
CA THR A 34 1.70 -7.67 -16.23
C THR A 34 0.37 -7.03 -16.59
N TYR A 35 -0.05 -5.97 -15.89
CA TYR A 35 -1.30 -5.27 -16.20
C TYR A 35 -1.26 -4.62 -17.58
N ARG A 36 -0.19 -3.90 -17.90
CA ARG A 36 0.07 -3.33 -19.22
C ARG A 36 0.06 -4.40 -20.31
N MET A 37 0.73 -5.52 -20.08
CA MET A 37 0.72 -6.65 -21.01
C MET A 37 -0.71 -7.15 -21.24
N LEU A 38 -1.50 -7.36 -20.18
CA LEU A 38 -2.88 -7.81 -20.31
C LEU A 38 -3.76 -6.78 -21.04
N MET A 39 -3.63 -5.49 -20.73
CA MET A 39 -4.33 -4.40 -21.42
C MET A 39 -4.01 -4.38 -22.92
N LYS A 40 -2.74 -4.53 -23.29
CA LYS A 40 -2.31 -4.61 -24.70
C LYS A 40 -2.98 -5.75 -25.46
N TYR A 41 -3.30 -6.84 -24.78
CA TYR A 41 -3.98 -8.00 -25.35
C TYR A 41 -5.51 -7.96 -25.19
N GLY A 42 -6.09 -6.81 -24.81
CA GLY A 42 -7.55 -6.62 -24.72
C GLY A 42 -8.14 -6.88 -23.33
N GLY A 43 -7.31 -7.18 -22.33
CA GLY A 43 -7.72 -7.29 -20.93
C GLY A 43 -8.26 -5.97 -20.40
N ARG A 44 -9.47 -5.97 -19.83
CA ARG A 44 -10.09 -4.74 -19.34
C ARG A 44 -9.90 -4.53 -17.84
N PHE A 45 -9.55 -3.31 -17.50
CA PHE A 45 -9.42 -2.83 -16.13
C PHE A 45 -10.16 -1.52 -15.96
N ARG A 46 -10.61 -1.26 -14.75
CA ARG A 46 -11.18 0.03 -14.33
C ARG A 46 -10.40 0.58 -13.15
N ILE A 47 -10.50 1.88 -12.93
CA ILE A 47 -9.94 2.52 -11.74
C ILE A 47 -10.65 1.99 -10.49
N LYS A 48 -9.91 1.85 -9.41
CA LYS A 48 -10.40 1.47 -8.10
C LYS A 48 -9.93 2.45 -7.05
N ASN A 49 -10.78 2.78 -6.10
CA ASN A 49 -10.37 3.55 -4.93
C ASN A 49 -9.32 2.78 -4.12
N PHE A 50 -8.29 3.48 -3.67
CA PHE A 50 -7.18 2.96 -2.90
C PHE A 50 -6.83 3.96 -1.79
N ALA A 51 -5.76 3.71 -1.04
CA ALA A 51 -5.30 4.65 -0.03
C ALA A 51 -3.78 4.79 -0.06
N ILE A 52 -3.29 6.01 0.14
CA ILE A 52 -1.86 6.28 0.19
C ILE A 52 -1.53 7.27 1.31
N GLY A 53 -0.28 7.25 1.74
CA GLY A 53 0.23 8.17 2.74
C GLY A 53 1.65 7.81 3.13
N SER A 54 1.92 7.78 4.43
CA SER A 54 3.26 7.53 4.96
C SER A 54 3.20 6.66 6.21
N ARG A 55 4.33 6.07 6.60
CA ARG A 55 4.44 5.33 7.86
C ARG A 55 4.72 6.29 9.00
N VAL A 56 4.00 6.14 10.10
CA VAL A 56 4.38 6.75 11.37
C VAL A 56 5.12 5.74 12.23
N GLU A 57 6.04 6.24 13.06
CA GLU A 57 6.80 5.45 14.02
C GLU A 57 6.88 6.13 15.38
N HIS A 58 6.65 5.35 16.43
CA HIS A 58 6.74 5.76 17.83
C HIS A 58 7.51 4.71 18.61
N SER A 59 8.07 5.10 19.77
CA SER A 59 8.49 4.09 20.75
C SER A 59 7.30 3.21 21.13
N GLN A 60 7.48 1.90 21.15
CA GLN A 60 6.45 0.96 21.58
C GLN A 60 6.05 1.21 23.05
N ILE A 61 6.96 1.72 23.88
CA ILE A 61 6.67 2.08 25.28
C ILE A 61 5.64 3.22 25.35
N LEU A 62 5.73 4.21 24.45
CA LEU A 62 4.77 5.31 24.39
C LEU A 62 3.36 4.78 24.09
N ILE A 63 3.25 3.91 23.09
CA ILE A 63 1.97 3.29 22.72
C ILE A 63 1.45 2.39 23.85
N ASN A 64 2.31 1.59 24.49
CA ASN A 64 1.91 0.77 25.63
C ASN A 64 1.38 1.63 26.78
N LYS A 65 2.06 2.72 27.15
CA LYS A 65 1.57 3.65 28.19
C LYS A 65 0.24 4.28 27.81
N ALA A 66 0.05 4.67 26.56
CA ALA A 66 -1.19 5.29 26.11
C ALA A 66 -2.37 4.30 26.10
N GLN A 67 -2.14 3.04 25.76
CA GLN A 67 -3.20 2.01 25.66
C GLN A 67 -3.46 1.28 26.98
N TRP A 68 -2.42 1.00 27.76
CA TRP A 68 -2.50 0.17 28.98
C TRP A 68 -2.20 0.93 30.27
N GLY A 69 -1.71 2.17 30.20
CA GLY A 69 -1.25 2.94 31.37
C GLY A 69 0.11 2.52 31.92
N VAL A 70 0.71 1.44 31.39
CA VAL A 70 1.99 0.86 31.84
C VAL A 70 2.89 0.52 30.65
N GLU A 71 4.20 0.38 30.88
CA GLU A 71 5.18 0.11 29.81
C GLU A 71 5.04 -1.29 29.22
N GLN A 72 4.66 -2.26 30.05
CA GLN A 72 4.46 -3.65 29.67
C GLN A 72 3.35 -4.24 30.54
N LEU A 73 2.53 -5.10 29.96
CA LEU A 73 1.47 -5.80 30.66
C LEU A 73 1.79 -7.31 30.64
N PRO A 74 2.02 -7.95 31.80
CA PRO A 74 2.40 -9.36 31.86
C PRO A 74 1.41 -10.26 31.11
N GLY A 75 1.93 -11.15 30.26
CA GLY A 75 1.12 -12.09 29.46
C GLY A 75 0.50 -11.48 28.19
N VAL A 76 0.69 -10.18 27.92
CA VAL A 76 0.12 -9.50 26.75
C VAL A 76 1.24 -9.01 25.82
N LYS A 77 1.08 -9.23 24.52
CA LYS A 77 2.01 -8.72 23.49
C LYS A 77 1.84 -7.21 23.33
N ALA A 78 2.85 -6.53 22.78
CA ALA A 78 2.87 -5.09 22.53
C ALA A 78 1.54 -4.49 22.06
N ALA A 79 1.19 -3.32 22.61
CA ALA A 79 -0.07 -2.66 22.38
C ALA A 79 -0.26 -2.23 20.92
N GLU A 80 -1.49 -2.30 20.45
CA GLU A 80 -1.92 -1.92 19.12
C GLU A 80 -2.81 -0.67 19.15
N TYR A 81 -3.02 -0.05 18.00
CA TYR A 81 -4.05 0.97 17.83
C TYR A 81 -4.70 0.90 16.46
N ARG A 82 -5.93 1.42 16.38
CA ARG A 82 -6.64 1.67 15.14
C ARG A 82 -7.31 3.02 15.24
N LEU A 83 -6.93 3.94 14.35
CA LEU A 83 -7.42 5.30 14.34
C LEU A 83 -8.05 5.63 12.99
N THR A 84 -9.12 6.42 13.04
CA THR A 84 -9.78 7.00 11.87
C THR A 84 -10.00 8.49 12.12
N GLY A 85 -9.76 9.30 11.10
CA GLY A 85 -9.92 10.75 11.07
C GLY A 85 -10.76 11.15 9.86
N ARG A 86 -11.58 12.19 10.05
CA ARG A 86 -12.44 12.77 9.00
C ARG A 86 -12.38 14.30 9.02
N SER A 87 -11.30 14.85 9.56
CA SER A 87 -11.14 16.30 9.77
C SER A 87 -10.58 17.03 8.56
N GLY A 88 -10.23 16.31 7.49
CA GLY A 88 -9.90 16.88 6.17
C GLY A 88 -10.89 16.43 5.11
N GLU A 89 -10.61 16.79 3.86
CA GLU A 89 -11.44 16.45 2.70
C GLU A 89 -11.50 14.94 2.43
N LEU A 90 -10.40 14.22 2.70
CA LEU A 90 -10.30 12.78 2.52
C LEU A 90 -10.38 12.05 3.86
N PRO A 91 -11.11 10.92 3.95
CA PRO A 91 -11.05 10.04 5.11
C PRO A 91 -9.62 9.51 5.31
N VAL A 92 -9.10 9.61 6.53
CA VAL A 92 -7.76 9.11 6.89
C VAL A 92 -7.89 8.01 7.94
N TYR A 93 -7.04 7.00 7.85
CA TYR A 93 -7.02 5.93 8.83
C TYR A 93 -5.64 5.31 8.97
N THR A 94 -5.43 4.61 10.08
CA THR A 94 -4.24 3.80 10.30
C THR A 94 -4.41 2.42 9.67
N PHE A 95 -3.43 1.98 8.90
CA PHE A 95 -3.42 0.70 8.20
C PHE A 95 -2.16 -0.11 8.56
N CYS A 96 -2.29 -1.44 8.55
CA CYS A 96 -1.18 -2.38 8.78
C CYS A 96 -0.35 -2.00 10.04
N MET A 97 -1.01 -1.80 11.17
CA MET A 97 -0.35 -1.47 12.44
C MET A 97 0.52 -2.66 12.88
N CYS A 98 1.78 -2.35 13.18
CA CYS A 98 2.86 -3.29 13.45
C CYS A 98 3.44 -3.03 14.86
N PRO A 99 2.89 -3.68 15.90
CA PRO A 99 3.35 -3.51 17.27
C PRO A 99 4.69 -4.21 17.50
N GLY A 100 5.65 -3.52 18.11
CA GLY A 100 7.02 -4.00 18.30
C GLY A 100 7.65 -4.42 16.98
N GLY A 101 7.32 -3.69 15.92
CA GLY A 101 7.60 -4.00 14.54
C GLY A 101 8.72 -3.17 13.95
N LYS A 102 8.82 -3.23 12.62
CA LYS A 102 9.76 -2.44 11.83
C LYS A 102 9.10 -1.90 10.57
N ILE A 103 9.55 -0.73 10.13
CA ILE A 103 9.29 -0.21 8.79
C ILE A 103 10.30 -0.86 7.85
N VAL A 104 9.83 -1.33 6.68
CA VAL A 104 10.64 -2.07 5.71
C VAL A 104 10.63 -1.39 4.35
N PRO A 105 11.74 -1.44 3.59
CA PRO A 105 11.74 -1.06 2.18
C PRO A 105 10.87 -2.05 1.42
N ALA A 106 9.98 -1.54 0.56
CA ALA A 106 8.99 -2.35 -0.15
C ALA A 106 9.02 -2.15 -1.68
N ALA A 107 10.03 -1.43 -2.20
CA ALA A 107 10.15 -1.10 -3.62
C ALA A 107 10.22 -2.38 -4.49
N ALA A 108 9.29 -2.49 -5.43
CA ALA A 108 9.22 -3.60 -6.38
C ALA A 108 10.01 -3.32 -7.67
N PHE A 109 10.22 -2.04 -8.01
CA PHE A 109 10.90 -1.61 -9.23
C PHE A 109 12.10 -0.73 -8.89
N GLU A 110 13.10 -0.77 -9.77
CA GLU A 110 14.25 0.14 -9.67
C GLU A 110 13.80 1.60 -9.68
N LYS A 111 14.53 2.46 -8.97
CA LYS A 111 14.28 3.92 -8.91
C LYS A 111 12.90 4.31 -8.37
N THR A 112 12.25 3.41 -7.64
CA THR A 112 11.07 3.70 -6.82
C THR A 112 11.43 3.62 -5.34
N ASN A 113 10.76 4.39 -4.48
CA ASN A 113 11.00 4.35 -3.05
C ASN A 113 9.67 4.32 -2.28
N ILE A 114 9.36 3.15 -1.74
CA ILE A 114 8.15 2.88 -0.97
C ILE A 114 8.49 2.10 0.28
N VAL A 115 7.68 2.30 1.31
CA VAL A 115 7.80 1.62 2.60
C VAL A 115 6.57 0.76 2.87
N ASN A 116 6.74 -0.21 3.77
CA ASN A 116 5.66 -0.96 4.41
C ASN A 116 6.05 -1.24 5.88
N GLY A 117 5.24 -2.01 6.60
CA GLY A 117 5.51 -2.42 7.97
C GLY A 117 5.46 -3.94 8.12
N MET A 118 6.24 -4.44 9.08
CA MET A 118 6.16 -5.83 9.51
C MET A 118 6.33 -5.96 11.01
N SER A 119 5.94 -7.11 11.56
CA SER A 119 6.30 -7.51 12.92
C SER A 119 6.65 -8.99 12.96
N LEU A 120 7.63 -9.35 13.78
CA LEU A 120 7.88 -10.75 14.12
C LEU A 120 6.80 -11.25 15.08
N TYR A 121 6.61 -12.57 15.17
CA TYR A 121 5.59 -13.17 16.04
C TYR A 121 5.63 -12.65 17.48
N LYS A 122 6.84 -12.44 18.03
CA LYS A 122 7.05 -11.97 19.40
C LYS A 122 6.59 -10.53 19.63
N ARG A 123 6.54 -9.69 18.58
CA ARG A 123 6.13 -8.27 18.67
C ARG A 123 6.82 -7.52 19.82
N ASN A 124 8.12 -7.75 19.96
CA ASN A 124 8.93 -7.27 21.08
C ASN A 124 10.03 -6.28 20.63
N GLY A 125 9.88 -5.69 19.44
CA GLY A 125 10.77 -4.62 18.97
C GLY A 125 10.53 -3.29 19.69
N THR A 126 11.47 -2.38 19.52
CA THR A 126 11.49 -1.05 20.17
C THR A 126 10.38 -0.12 19.68
N PHE A 127 9.90 -0.31 18.45
CA PHE A 127 9.03 0.64 17.77
C PHE A 127 7.65 0.07 17.47
N ALA A 128 6.63 0.92 17.59
CA ALA A 128 5.32 0.74 17.00
C ALA A 128 5.28 1.52 15.70
N ASN A 129 4.76 0.94 14.62
CA ASN A 129 4.52 1.70 13.40
C ASN A 129 3.18 1.36 12.76
N ALA A 130 2.61 2.29 12.00
CA ALA A 130 1.44 2.06 11.18
C ALA A 130 1.48 2.98 9.97
N ALA A 131 0.90 2.58 8.84
CA ALA A 131 0.66 3.51 7.76
C ALA A 131 -0.47 4.46 8.18
N VAL A 132 -0.32 5.76 7.97
CA VAL A 132 -1.40 6.75 8.04
C VAL A 132 -1.73 7.15 6.61
N VAL A 133 -2.89 6.71 6.14
CA VAL A 133 -3.25 6.79 4.71
C VAL A 133 -4.58 7.50 4.53
N ALA A 134 -4.67 8.30 3.46
CA ALA A 134 -5.91 8.92 3.01
C ALA A 134 -6.57 8.04 1.94
N ALA A 135 -7.89 7.87 2.02
CA ALA A 135 -8.66 7.20 0.97
C ALA A 135 -8.76 8.11 -0.27
N VAL A 136 -8.33 7.59 -1.41
CA VAL A 136 -8.22 8.33 -2.67
C VAL A 136 -9.18 7.75 -3.70
N ASN A 137 -9.98 8.64 -4.30
CA ASN A 137 -10.54 8.45 -5.62
C ASN A 137 -9.75 9.36 -6.58
N LEU A 138 -9.03 8.75 -7.52
CA LEU A 138 -8.04 9.48 -8.31
C LEU A 138 -8.70 10.45 -9.31
N THR A 139 -9.85 10.08 -9.90
CA THR A 139 -10.66 10.96 -10.75
C THR A 139 -11.04 12.24 -10.02
N ASN A 140 -11.51 12.13 -8.77
CA ASN A 140 -11.88 13.29 -7.95
C ASN A 140 -10.65 14.10 -7.53
N LEU A 141 -9.57 13.44 -7.14
CA LEU A 141 -8.33 14.12 -6.73
C LEU A 141 -7.72 14.93 -7.89
N LEU A 142 -7.73 14.36 -9.10
CA LEU A 142 -7.19 15.00 -10.31
C LEU A 142 -8.21 15.90 -11.02
N LYS A 143 -9.48 15.87 -10.59
CA LYS A 143 -10.60 16.59 -11.23
C LYS A 143 -10.68 16.31 -12.74
N LYS A 144 -10.38 15.08 -13.13
CA LYS A 144 -10.28 14.63 -14.53
C LYS A 144 -10.63 13.15 -14.62
N GLU A 145 -11.45 12.78 -15.61
CA GLU A 145 -11.61 11.38 -16.00
C GLU A 145 -10.28 10.85 -16.54
N ILE A 146 -9.91 9.67 -16.08
CA ILE A 146 -8.65 9.00 -16.39
C ILE A 146 -8.90 7.52 -16.62
N GLU A 147 -8.00 6.88 -17.36
CA GLU A 147 -8.04 5.45 -17.61
C GLU A 147 -7.19 4.67 -16.58
N ALA A 148 -7.33 3.34 -16.57
CA ALA A 148 -6.61 2.46 -15.66
C ALA A 148 -5.07 2.60 -15.78
N GLU A 149 -4.55 2.76 -17.01
CA GLU A 149 -3.12 3.00 -17.24
C GLU A 149 -2.64 4.31 -16.63
N GLU A 150 -3.40 5.40 -16.83
CA GLU A 150 -3.07 6.72 -16.25
C GLU A 150 -3.03 6.67 -14.72
N ALA A 151 -3.88 5.85 -14.09
CA ALA A 151 -3.86 5.65 -12.64
C ALA A 151 -2.59 4.94 -12.16
N MET A 152 -2.11 3.93 -12.89
CA MET A 152 -0.85 3.25 -12.55
C MET A 152 0.35 4.17 -12.74
N GLU A 153 0.43 4.87 -13.87
CA GLU A 153 1.50 5.83 -14.15
C GLU A 153 1.56 6.93 -13.08
N TRP A 154 0.40 7.42 -12.62
CA TRP A 154 0.36 8.44 -11.58
C TRP A 154 0.98 7.92 -10.27
N VAL A 155 0.68 6.68 -9.88
CA VAL A 155 1.27 6.06 -8.69
C VAL A 155 2.77 5.85 -8.88
N GLU A 156 3.22 5.31 -10.02
CA GLU A 156 4.66 5.13 -10.30
C GLU A 156 5.43 6.44 -10.24
N LYS A 157 4.93 7.51 -10.89
CA LYS A 157 5.56 8.84 -10.86
C LYS A 157 5.69 9.37 -9.43
N LEU A 158 4.71 9.10 -8.57
CA LEU A 158 4.80 9.46 -7.17
C LEU A 158 5.89 8.65 -6.45
N GLU A 159 5.98 7.34 -6.69
CA GLU A 159 7.00 6.45 -6.12
C GLU A 159 8.43 6.81 -6.58
N GLU A 160 8.59 7.19 -7.85
CA GLU A 160 9.84 7.68 -8.43
C GLU A 160 10.25 9.04 -7.86
N SER A 161 9.30 9.90 -7.52
CA SER A 161 9.60 11.22 -6.94
C SER A 161 10.25 11.10 -5.55
N PHE A 162 9.81 10.11 -4.74
CA PHE A 162 10.41 9.81 -3.43
C PHE A 162 11.84 9.27 -3.56
N TYR A 163 12.10 8.42 -4.56
CA TYR A 163 13.45 7.96 -4.86
C TYR A 163 14.33 9.10 -5.35
N SER A 164 13.83 9.92 -6.27
CA SER A 164 14.56 11.04 -6.87
C SER A 164 14.94 12.09 -5.84
N PHE A 165 14.06 12.36 -4.88
CA PHE A 165 14.30 13.29 -3.78
C PHE A 165 15.52 12.87 -2.93
N THR A 166 15.59 11.60 -2.57
CA THR A 166 16.66 11.06 -1.72
C THR A 166 17.90 10.62 -2.50
N ARG A 167 17.79 10.50 -3.82
CA ARG A 167 18.81 9.92 -4.70
C ARG A 167 19.21 8.51 -4.26
N GLY A 168 18.26 7.76 -3.72
CA GLY A 168 18.49 6.43 -3.16
C GLY A 168 17.26 5.87 -2.42
N TYR A 169 17.53 4.98 -1.46
CA TYR A 169 16.50 4.22 -0.74
C TYR A 169 16.35 4.65 0.73
N SER A 170 17.01 5.72 1.18
CA SER A 170 16.68 6.33 2.47
C SER A 170 15.24 6.83 2.44
N ALA A 171 14.55 6.82 3.58
CA ALA A 171 13.16 7.29 3.62
C ALA A 171 13.14 8.81 3.84
N PRO A 172 12.44 9.58 2.99
CA PRO A 172 12.07 10.96 3.30
C PRO A 172 11.31 10.99 4.64
N PHE A 173 11.66 11.88 5.57
CA PHE A 173 11.00 11.93 6.87
C PHE A 173 10.91 13.34 7.46
N CYS A 174 9.97 13.50 8.40
CA CYS A 174 9.95 14.59 9.36
C CYS A 174 9.25 14.15 10.66
N SER A 175 9.29 14.96 11.71
CA SER A 175 8.45 14.71 12.89
C SER A 175 6.97 14.87 12.55
N ILE A 176 6.10 14.15 13.26
CA ILE A 176 4.65 14.29 13.10
C ILE A 176 4.21 15.73 13.38
N ARG A 177 4.83 16.40 14.37
CA ARG A 177 4.59 17.81 14.65
C ARG A 177 4.95 18.72 13.49
N ASN A 178 6.12 18.55 12.88
CA ASN A 178 6.53 19.35 11.73
C ASN A 178 5.65 19.09 10.50
N PHE A 179 5.16 17.86 10.31
CA PHE A 179 4.15 17.56 9.28
C PHE A 179 2.84 18.31 9.52
N MET A 180 2.36 18.34 10.77
CA MET A 180 1.14 19.06 11.14
C MET A 180 1.27 20.57 10.98
N ASP A 181 2.43 21.11 11.33
CA ASP A 181 2.71 22.54 11.33
C ASP A 181 3.29 23.05 10.00
N ARG A 182 3.63 22.13 9.08
CA ARG A 182 4.27 22.38 7.76
C ARG A 182 5.53 23.22 7.83
N LYS A 183 6.35 22.98 8.85
CA LYS A 183 7.58 23.75 9.08
C LYS A 183 8.53 23.02 10.01
N GLY A 184 9.77 23.52 10.02
CA GLY A 184 10.78 23.14 10.98
C GLY A 184 11.67 22.01 10.49
N SER A 185 12.75 21.81 11.24
CA SER A 185 13.66 20.69 11.03
C SER A 185 13.47 19.61 12.09
N THR A 186 13.83 18.38 11.75
CA THR A 186 13.79 17.21 12.61
C THR A 186 15.19 16.64 12.72
N PRO A 187 15.84 16.71 13.89
CA PRO A 187 17.08 15.99 14.12
C PRO A 187 16.90 14.50 13.78
N ALA A 188 17.93 13.87 13.23
CA ALA A 188 17.88 12.47 12.85
C ALA A 188 17.50 11.59 14.06
N PRO A 189 16.32 10.93 14.04
CA PRO A 189 15.87 10.09 15.14
C PRO A 189 16.48 8.68 15.02
N GLU A 190 16.41 7.92 16.10
CA GLU A 190 16.47 6.46 15.96
C GLU A 190 15.23 5.96 15.22
N THR A 191 15.41 4.97 14.36
CA THR A 191 14.33 4.36 13.60
C THR A 191 14.54 2.88 13.39
N SER A 192 13.45 2.14 13.17
CA SER A 192 13.53 0.75 12.70
C SER A 192 13.88 0.61 11.21
N TYR A 193 13.75 1.68 10.43
CA TYR A 193 13.96 1.64 8.98
C TYR A 193 15.45 1.44 8.62
N PRO A 194 15.82 0.39 7.86
CA PRO A 194 17.22 -0.03 7.74
C PRO A 194 18.06 0.76 6.74
N MET A 195 17.44 1.51 5.81
CA MET A 195 18.16 2.20 4.73
C MET A 195 18.51 3.66 5.06
N GLY A 196 18.32 4.08 6.32
CA GLY A 196 18.56 5.44 6.77
C GLY A 196 17.44 6.42 6.41
N LEU A 197 17.57 7.65 6.89
CA LEU A 197 16.56 8.68 6.77
C LEU A 197 17.13 9.92 6.07
N THR A 198 16.29 10.59 5.28
CA THR A 198 16.60 11.88 4.67
C THR A 198 15.52 12.88 5.06
N GLU A 199 15.91 13.95 5.73
CA GLU A 199 14.96 14.97 6.17
C GLU A 199 14.24 15.59 4.96
N ALA A 200 12.92 15.70 5.04
CA ALA A 200 12.09 16.11 3.91
C ALA A 200 10.79 16.80 4.34
N PRO A 201 10.31 17.79 3.57
CA PRO A 201 8.99 18.36 3.75
C PRO A 201 7.92 17.40 3.19
N LEU A 202 7.63 16.30 3.89
CA LEU A 202 6.67 15.29 3.43
C LEU A 202 5.27 15.86 3.11
N TRP A 203 4.91 16.98 3.73
CA TRP A 203 3.67 17.71 3.43
C TRP A 203 3.65 18.36 2.04
N GLU A 204 4.81 18.57 1.41
CA GLU A 204 4.97 19.03 0.03
C GLU A 204 5.17 17.87 -0.96
N MET A 205 5.75 16.75 -0.49
CA MET A 205 5.98 15.57 -1.33
C MET A 205 4.71 14.77 -1.60
N LEU A 206 3.78 14.75 -0.66
CA LEU A 206 2.46 14.14 -0.85
C LEU A 206 1.53 15.09 -1.62
N PRO A 207 0.57 14.56 -2.41
CA PRO A 207 -0.43 15.40 -3.06
C PRO A 207 -1.19 16.29 -2.06
N PRO A 208 -1.45 17.57 -2.38
CA PRO A 208 -1.95 18.55 -1.39
C PRO A 208 -3.17 18.10 -0.58
N GLY A 209 -4.23 17.60 -1.22
CA GLY A 209 -5.44 17.14 -0.52
C GLY A 209 -5.19 15.92 0.40
N ILE A 210 -4.19 15.11 0.10
CA ILE A 210 -3.76 13.98 0.94
C ILE A 210 -2.95 14.49 2.12
N ALA A 211 -1.96 15.35 1.89
CA ALA A 211 -1.15 15.96 2.94
C ALA A 211 -2.01 16.76 3.93
N GLU A 212 -2.98 17.52 3.43
CA GLU A 212 -3.97 18.27 4.22
C GLU A 212 -4.79 17.37 5.11
N SER A 213 -5.36 16.32 4.54
CA SER A 213 -6.23 15.40 5.28
C SER A 213 -5.46 14.61 6.34
N ILE A 214 -4.23 14.18 6.01
CA ILE A 214 -3.32 13.52 6.97
C ILE A 214 -2.95 14.49 8.08
N SER A 215 -2.58 15.74 7.77
CA SER A 215 -2.22 16.76 8.77
C SER A 215 -3.35 17.02 9.76
N ALA A 216 -4.59 17.20 9.27
CA ALA A 216 -5.76 17.37 10.11
C ALA A 216 -6.03 16.13 10.99
N SER A 217 -5.91 14.94 10.43
CA SER A 217 -6.18 13.69 11.17
C SER A 217 -5.09 13.35 12.18
N LEU A 218 -3.83 13.72 11.92
CA LEU A 218 -2.74 13.59 12.89
C LEU A 218 -2.99 14.44 14.15
N LYS A 219 -3.63 15.62 14.01
CA LYS A 219 -4.06 16.43 15.16
C LYS A 219 -5.10 15.70 15.99
N ASP A 220 -6.09 15.08 15.34
CA ASP A 220 -7.10 14.25 16.03
C ASP A 220 -6.45 13.06 16.73
N PHE A 221 -5.49 12.41 16.08
CA PHE A 221 -4.80 11.24 16.62
C PHE A 221 -3.98 11.59 17.85
N SER A 222 -3.39 12.78 17.87
CA SER A 222 -2.66 13.32 19.03
C SER A 222 -3.58 13.66 20.21
N GLY A 223 -4.85 13.96 19.94
CA GLY A 223 -5.89 14.06 20.98
C GLY A 223 -6.36 12.71 21.52
N LYS A 224 -6.22 11.62 20.75
CA LYS A 224 -6.66 10.26 21.11
C LYS A 224 -5.57 9.44 21.80
N ILE A 225 -4.32 9.58 21.35
CA ILE A 225 -3.15 8.90 21.90
C ILE A 225 -2.19 9.98 22.40
N LYS A 226 -2.04 10.07 23.72
CA LYS A 226 -1.15 11.06 24.34
C LYS A 226 0.30 10.86 23.86
N GLY A 227 0.88 11.92 23.30
CA GLY A 227 2.26 11.91 22.79
C GLY A 227 2.39 11.37 21.36
N TYR A 228 1.29 11.11 20.65
CA TYR A 228 1.35 10.67 19.26
C TYR A 228 2.11 11.66 18.36
N GLU A 229 2.04 12.95 18.65
CA GLU A 229 2.73 14.00 17.90
C GLU A 229 4.26 13.99 18.07
N THR A 230 4.79 13.26 19.05
CA THR A 230 6.24 13.16 19.29
C THR A 230 6.91 12.09 18.42
N GLY A 231 6.13 11.31 17.68
CA GLY A 231 6.66 10.34 16.71
C GLY A 231 7.15 11.00 15.43
N ILE A 232 7.57 10.16 14.50
CA ILE A 232 8.04 10.56 13.17
C ILE A 232 7.13 9.99 12.09
N ILE A 233 7.10 10.64 10.95
CA ILE A 233 6.40 10.21 9.75
C ILE A 233 7.42 10.11 8.61
N MET A 234 7.39 9.01 7.86
CA MET A 234 8.41 8.69 6.86
C MET A 234 7.87 7.89 5.67
N GLY A 235 8.56 8.06 4.54
CA GLY A 235 8.39 7.26 3.33
C GLY A 235 7.01 7.39 2.67
N LEU A 236 6.87 6.75 1.51
CA LEU A 236 5.60 6.62 0.82
C LEU A 236 5.03 5.22 1.05
N GLU A 237 3.83 5.15 1.61
CA GLU A 237 3.03 3.94 1.63
C GLU A 237 1.97 4.02 0.52
N SER A 238 2.31 3.55 -0.68
CA SER A 238 1.42 3.58 -1.86
C SER A 238 0.71 2.26 -2.13
N LYS A 239 1.19 1.18 -1.51
CA LYS A 239 0.86 -0.22 -1.81
C LYS A 239 -0.13 -0.81 -0.79
N THR A 240 -1.20 -0.08 -0.48
CA THR A 240 -2.25 -0.56 0.45
C THR A 240 -3.26 -1.49 -0.24
N SER A 241 -3.54 -1.24 -1.51
CA SER A 241 -4.34 -2.07 -2.40
C SER A 241 -4.14 -1.62 -3.85
N SER A 242 -4.62 -2.41 -4.82
CA SER A 242 -4.51 -2.05 -6.24
C SER A 242 -5.24 -0.74 -6.57
N PRO A 243 -4.62 0.18 -7.35
CA PRO A 243 -5.28 1.39 -7.87
C PRO A 243 -6.21 1.09 -9.05
N ILE A 244 -6.14 -0.13 -9.58
CA ILE A 244 -7.01 -0.62 -10.65
C ILE A 244 -7.68 -1.93 -10.25
N GLN A 245 -8.75 -2.29 -10.94
CA GLN A 245 -9.49 -3.52 -10.72
C GLN A 245 -9.80 -4.19 -12.05
N ALA A 246 -9.60 -5.51 -12.09
CA ALA A 246 -9.97 -6.33 -13.24
C ALA A 246 -11.48 -6.24 -13.50
N VAL A 247 -11.87 -6.02 -14.76
CA VAL A 247 -13.26 -6.22 -15.17
C VAL A 247 -13.45 -7.71 -15.40
N ARG A 248 -14.48 -8.29 -14.78
CA ARG A 248 -14.79 -9.72 -14.86
C ARG A 248 -16.15 -9.93 -15.51
N GLU A 249 -16.28 -10.96 -16.33
CA GLU A 249 -17.54 -11.30 -17.02
C GLU A 249 -18.29 -12.45 -16.34
N ASN A 250 -17.58 -13.49 -15.92
CA ASN A 250 -18.14 -14.69 -15.32
C ASN A 250 -17.17 -15.21 -14.26
N GLY A 251 -17.61 -15.17 -13.00
CA GLY A 251 -16.76 -15.52 -11.87
C GLY A 251 -15.48 -14.69 -11.86
N SER A 252 -14.34 -15.37 -11.90
CA SER A 252 -13.00 -14.75 -11.77
C SER A 252 -12.32 -14.47 -13.11
N ARG A 253 -12.99 -14.75 -14.23
CA ARG A 253 -12.43 -14.61 -15.58
C ARG A 253 -12.28 -13.16 -16.00
N LEU A 254 -11.09 -12.78 -16.47
CA LEU A 254 -10.77 -11.44 -16.95
C LEU A 254 -11.49 -11.17 -18.27
N THR A 255 -12.22 -10.05 -18.35
CA THR A 255 -12.85 -9.57 -19.59
C THR A 255 -11.81 -9.40 -20.68
N GLY A 256 -12.10 -9.91 -21.88
CA GLY A 256 -11.19 -9.95 -23.02
C GLY A 256 -10.57 -11.33 -23.25
N PHE A 257 -10.70 -12.27 -22.30
CA PHE A 257 -10.14 -13.62 -22.42
C PHE A 257 -11.18 -14.71 -22.16
N GLY A 258 -11.11 -15.79 -22.93
CA GLY A 258 -11.96 -16.98 -22.78
C GLY A 258 -11.54 -17.92 -21.65
N ASN A 259 -10.27 -17.88 -21.23
CA ASN A 259 -9.68 -18.85 -20.30
C ASN A 259 -8.64 -18.28 -19.30
N LEU A 260 -8.52 -16.95 -19.19
CA LEU A 260 -7.63 -16.31 -18.22
C LEU A 260 -8.43 -15.73 -17.05
N TYR A 261 -8.00 -16.09 -15.83
CA TYR A 261 -8.59 -15.67 -14.57
C TYR A 261 -7.59 -14.81 -13.82
N MET A 262 -8.05 -13.71 -13.25
CA MET A 262 -7.18 -12.80 -12.51
C MET A 262 -7.69 -12.67 -11.09
N ILE A 263 -6.87 -13.03 -10.10
CA ILE A 263 -7.28 -13.24 -8.71
C ILE A 263 -6.30 -12.60 -7.72
N GLY A 264 -6.63 -12.67 -6.44
CA GLY A 264 -5.80 -12.09 -5.38
C GLY A 264 -5.85 -10.57 -5.39
N GLU A 265 -5.00 -9.93 -4.60
CA GLU A 265 -5.04 -8.46 -4.44
C GLU A 265 -4.83 -7.74 -5.78
N GLY A 266 -4.10 -8.37 -6.70
CA GLY A 266 -3.87 -7.80 -8.03
C GLY A 266 -5.14 -7.67 -8.87
N SER A 267 -6.12 -8.55 -8.66
CA SER A 267 -7.42 -8.40 -9.32
C SER A 267 -8.22 -7.19 -8.85
N GLY A 268 -7.90 -6.66 -7.66
CA GLY A 268 -8.66 -5.61 -6.98
C GLY A 268 -9.93 -6.10 -6.28
N TYR A 269 -10.17 -7.41 -6.14
CA TYR A 269 -11.31 -7.99 -5.40
C TYR A 269 -10.95 -8.55 -4.01
N SER A 270 -9.67 -8.59 -3.66
CA SER A 270 -9.19 -8.94 -2.32
C SER A 270 -8.17 -7.90 -1.82
N GLY A 271 -7.93 -7.89 -0.50
CA GLY A 271 -7.11 -6.86 0.17
C GLY A 271 -6.40 -7.38 1.41
N GLY A 272 -6.06 -8.67 1.41
CA GLY A 272 -5.28 -9.30 2.45
C GLY A 272 -5.20 -10.82 2.26
N ILE A 273 -4.22 -11.43 2.93
CA ILE A 273 -3.85 -12.85 2.82
C ILE A 273 -5.06 -13.78 2.80
N ILE A 274 -5.96 -13.67 3.78
CA ILE A 274 -7.13 -14.55 3.90
C ILE A 274 -8.10 -14.36 2.73
N SER A 275 -8.40 -13.11 2.36
CA SER A 275 -9.32 -12.82 1.26
C SER A 275 -8.78 -13.30 -0.08
N SER A 276 -7.47 -13.17 -0.32
CA SER A 276 -6.83 -13.66 -1.54
C SER A 276 -6.76 -15.19 -1.58
N ALA A 277 -6.53 -15.86 -0.44
CA ALA A 277 -6.56 -17.32 -0.37
C ALA A 277 -7.96 -17.89 -0.64
N VAL A 278 -8.99 -17.29 -0.05
CA VAL A 278 -10.40 -17.67 -0.31
C VAL A 278 -10.75 -17.49 -1.78
N GLU A 279 -10.29 -16.40 -2.40
CA GLU A 279 -10.48 -16.17 -3.83
C GLU A 279 -9.79 -17.24 -4.68
N GLY A 280 -8.56 -17.62 -4.34
CA GLY A 280 -7.85 -18.71 -5.03
C GLY A 280 -8.60 -20.03 -5.00
N VAL A 281 -9.15 -20.41 -3.83
CA VAL A 281 -9.97 -21.64 -3.71
C VAL A 281 -11.23 -21.53 -4.58
N LYS A 282 -11.94 -20.41 -4.53
CA LYS A 282 -13.17 -20.20 -5.32
C LYS A 282 -12.91 -20.31 -6.82
N THR A 283 -11.84 -19.69 -7.31
CA THR A 283 -11.48 -19.75 -8.73
C THR A 283 -11.06 -21.15 -9.16
N ALA A 284 -10.33 -21.89 -8.30
CA ALA A 284 -9.99 -23.28 -8.59
C ALA A 284 -11.24 -24.16 -8.74
N MET A 285 -12.21 -24.02 -7.84
CA MET A 285 -13.50 -24.72 -7.94
C MET A 285 -14.28 -24.33 -9.19
N GLU A 286 -14.30 -23.02 -9.53
CA GLU A 286 -14.95 -22.52 -10.74
C GLU A 286 -14.38 -23.12 -12.02
N ILE A 287 -13.05 -23.33 -12.08
CA ILE A 287 -12.40 -23.97 -13.22
C ILE A 287 -12.80 -25.44 -13.28
N ILE A 288 -12.71 -26.18 -12.16
CA ILE A 288 -13.05 -27.61 -12.09
C ILE A 288 -14.49 -27.87 -12.53
N GLU A 289 -15.46 -27.02 -12.16
CA GLU A 289 -16.86 -27.18 -12.55
C GLU A 289 -17.14 -26.92 -14.03
N LYS A 290 -16.24 -26.19 -14.71
CA LYS A 290 -16.39 -25.78 -16.12
C LYS A 290 -15.53 -26.60 -17.09
N SER A 291 -14.59 -27.41 -16.56
CA SER A 291 -13.75 -28.36 -17.29
C SER A 291 -14.46 -29.70 -17.48
#